data_AF-A0A1G6IGY7-F1
#
_entry.id   AF-A0A1G6IGY7-F1
#
_cell.length_a   1.000
_cell.length_b   1.000
_cell.length_c   1.000
_cell.angle_alpha   90.00
_cell.angle_beta   90.00
_cell.angle_gamma   90.00
#
_symmetry.space_group_name_H-M   'P 1'
#
loop_
_entity.id
_entity.type
_entity.pdbx_description
1 polymer ?
#
loop_
_entity_poly.entity_id
_entity_poly.type
_entity_poly.pdbx_seq_one_letter_code
_entity_poly.pdbx_strand_id
1 'polypeptide(L)'
;MMTHRKMAQYPLSLAAPTGVEPRNAIVNFSVTLTADGRDIILVMEDMETGKDYIAIKEHSDVKIVLRGDQIFFSKEHDGITMKDDDLGHLYGGLEYGDYDKELDRYRSVKFVACFNKGGKVGTKHPFNINVDLLQGGSKAPRWIGLTIDPDITNPPPPRD
;
A
#
# COMPACT_ATOMS: atom_id res chain seq x y z
N MET A 1 20.46 -23.05 12.69
CA MET A 1 19.08 -23.45 12.35
C MET A 1 18.37 -22.16 11.93
N MET A 2 18.27 -21.88 10.62
CA MET A 2 17.51 -20.71 10.16
C MET A 2 16.03 -21.04 10.36
N THR A 3 15.42 -20.47 11.39
CA THR A 3 13.97 -20.42 11.50
C THR A 3 13.48 -19.60 10.32
N HIS A 4 12.90 -20.27 9.32
CA HIS A 4 12.04 -19.60 8.35
C HIS A 4 10.95 -18.92 9.17
N ARG A 5 11.07 -17.61 9.40
CA ARG A 5 9.97 -16.81 9.92
C ARG A 5 8.84 -17.02 8.92
N LYS A 6 7.77 -17.67 9.36
CA LYS A 6 6.51 -17.66 8.63
C LYS A 6 6.16 -16.19 8.47
N MET A 7 6.28 -15.64 7.25
CA MET A 7 5.87 -14.27 6.97
C MET A 7 4.34 -14.27 7.05
N ALA A 8 3.81 -14.15 8.26
CA ALA A 8 2.40 -13.93 8.46
C ALA A 8 2.06 -12.57 7.86
N GLN A 9 1.11 -12.57 6.93
CA GLN A 9 0.52 -11.35 6.41
C GLN A 9 -0.78 -11.10 7.16
N TYR A 10 -0.89 -9.92 7.76
CA TYR A 10 -2.05 -9.52 8.55
C TYR A 10 -2.85 -8.49 7.76
N PRO A 11 -4.11 -8.77 7.43
CA PRO A 11 -4.97 -7.81 6.74
C PRO A 11 -5.06 -6.50 7.50
N LEU A 12 -5.03 -5.37 6.78
CA LEU A 12 -5.26 -4.09 7.42
C LEU A 12 -6.72 -4.00 7.89
N SER A 13 -6.93 -3.56 9.13
CA SER A 13 -8.28 -3.45 9.71
C SER A 13 -9.16 -2.48 8.93
N LEU A 14 -10.44 -2.84 8.76
CA LEU A 14 -11.48 -1.94 8.27
C LEU A 14 -11.80 -0.83 9.27
N ALA A 15 -11.56 -1.06 10.56
CA ALA A 15 -11.73 -0.05 11.60
C ALA A 15 -10.48 0.83 11.69
N ALA A 16 -10.68 2.14 11.81
CA ALA A 16 -9.58 3.06 12.10
C ALA A 16 -8.99 2.75 13.49
N PRO A 17 -7.69 3.05 13.73
CA PRO A 17 -7.12 3.01 15.07
C PRO A 17 -7.92 3.89 16.04
N THR A 18 -7.86 3.59 17.34
CA THR A 18 -8.54 4.38 18.37
C THR A 18 -7.71 5.59 18.81
N GLY A 19 -8.37 6.66 19.27
CA GLY A 19 -7.67 7.83 19.84
C GLY A 19 -6.96 8.74 18.82
N VAL A 20 -7.39 8.72 17.55
CA VAL A 20 -6.76 9.49 16.47
C VAL A 20 -7.10 10.97 16.60
N GLU A 21 -6.06 11.82 16.65
CA GLU A 21 -6.17 13.27 16.49
C GLU A 21 -6.74 13.64 15.09
N PRO A 22 -7.13 14.91 14.83
CA PRO A 22 -7.60 15.31 13.51
C PRO A 22 -6.60 14.95 12.40
N ARG A 23 -7.09 14.23 11.38
CA ARG A 23 -6.32 13.85 10.19
C ARG A 23 -6.30 15.01 9.22
N ASN A 24 -5.26 15.84 9.32
CA ASN A 24 -5.18 17.08 8.55
C ASN A 24 -4.37 16.92 7.25
N ALA A 25 -3.60 15.84 7.13
CA ALA A 25 -2.74 15.55 5.99
C ALA A 25 -3.23 14.35 5.18
N ILE A 26 -2.94 14.39 3.87
CA ILE A 26 -3.14 13.26 2.96
C ILE A 26 -1.81 12.95 2.28
N VAL A 27 -1.34 11.71 2.41
CA VAL A 27 -0.19 11.20 1.66
C VAL A 27 -0.70 10.46 0.42
N ASN A 28 -0.42 10.98 -0.77
CA ASN A 28 -0.80 10.34 -2.03
C ASN A 28 0.39 9.56 -2.59
N PHE A 29 0.31 8.23 -2.55
CA PHE A 29 1.33 7.35 -3.06
C PHE A 29 0.82 6.65 -4.34
N SER A 30 1.66 6.57 -5.36
CA SER A 30 1.32 5.90 -6.60
C SER A 30 2.20 4.69 -6.83
N VAL A 31 1.60 3.65 -7.41
CA VAL A 31 2.31 2.46 -7.89
C VAL A 31 1.95 2.31 -9.36
N THR A 32 2.91 2.57 -10.22
CA THR A 32 2.74 2.58 -11.67
C THR A 32 3.44 1.37 -12.26
N LEU A 33 2.69 0.52 -12.97
CA LEU A 33 3.25 -0.59 -13.74
C LEU A 33 2.97 -0.36 -15.23
N THR A 34 4.03 -0.25 -16.02
CA THR A 34 3.95 -0.02 -17.46
C THR A 34 4.91 -0.93 -18.20
N ALA A 35 4.66 -1.13 -19.50
CA ALA A 35 5.61 -1.76 -20.40
C ALA A 35 6.20 -0.69 -21.31
N ASP A 36 7.53 -0.64 -21.41
CA ASP A 36 8.25 0.23 -22.34
C ASP A 36 9.19 -0.62 -23.20
N GLY A 37 8.81 -0.82 -24.46
CA GLY A 37 9.53 -1.69 -25.39
C GLY A 37 9.60 -3.13 -24.91
N ARG A 38 10.77 -3.55 -24.40
CA ARG A 38 11.01 -4.89 -23.84
C ARG A 38 11.05 -4.92 -22.31
N ASP A 39 10.94 -3.76 -21.69
CA ASP A 39 11.08 -3.61 -20.25
C ASP A 39 9.72 -3.49 -19.58
N ILE A 40 9.63 -4.04 -18.37
CA ILE A 40 8.53 -3.82 -17.46
C ILE A 40 9.04 -2.83 -16.41
N ILE A 41 8.40 -1.67 -16.34
CA ILE A 41 8.79 -0.59 -15.44
C ILE A 41 7.77 -0.53 -14.31
N LEU A 42 8.26 -0.75 -13.08
CA LEU A 42 7.53 -0.50 -11.84
C LEU A 42 8.09 0.76 -11.18
N VAL A 43 7.25 1.78 -11.02
CA VAL A 43 7.59 3.00 -10.30
C VAL A 43 6.68 3.11 -9.08
N MET A 44 7.27 3.36 -7.92
CA MET A 44 6.56 3.65 -6.68
C MET A 44 7.00 5.02 -6.22
N GLU A 45 6.05 5.92 -5.98
CA GLU A 45 6.39 7.28 -5.57
C GLU A 45 5.27 7.96 -4.77
N ASP A 46 5.68 8.70 -3.75
CA ASP A 46 4.91 9.77 -3.16
C ASP A 46 4.75 10.88 -4.20
N MET A 47 3.51 11.21 -4.54
CA MET A 47 3.17 12.09 -5.65
C MET A 47 3.55 13.56 -5.42
N GLU A 48 3.84 13.96 -4.18
CA GLU A 48 4.24 15.33 -3.84
C GLU A 48 5.77 15.46 -3.82
N THR A 49 6.45 14.46 -3.28
CA THR A 49 7.89 14.52 -2.99
C THR A 49 8.76 13.69 -3.93
N GLY A 50 8.17 12.79 -4.72
CA GLY A 50 8.87 11.87 -5.62
C GLY A 50 9.63 10.75 -4.89
N LYS A 51 9.41 10.59 -3.58
CA LYS A 51 10.10 9.59 -2.77
C LYS A 51 9.50 8.22 -3.01
N ASP A 52 10.33 7.19 -3.06
CA ASP A 52 9.92 5.79 -3.26
C ASP A 52 9.34 5.12 -2.01
N TYR A 53 9.07 5.90 -0.96
CA TYR A 53 8.54 5.45 0.31
C TYR A 53 7.47 6.43 0.83
N ILE A 54 6.62 5.92 1.73
CA ILE A 54 5.56 6.68 2.37
C ILE A 54 6.12 7.28 3.67
N ALA A 55 6.05 8.59 3.81
CA ALA A 55 6.54 9.32 4.99
C ALA A 55 5.38 9.85 5.84
N ILE A 56 5.19 9.28 7.04
CA ILE A 56 4.13 9.73 7.96
C ILE A 56 4.69 10.81 8.89
N LYS A 57 4.46 12.09 8.56
CA LYS A 57 4.97 13.23 9.34
C LYS A 57 4.02 13.66 10.46
N GLU A 58 2.73 13.37 10.29
CA GLU A 58 1.63 13.66 11.22
C GLU A 58 0.50 12.65 10.99
N HIS A 59 -0.55 12.70 11.81
CA HIS A 59 -1.73 11.85 11.60
C HIS A 59 -2.33 12.13 10.22
N SER A 60 -2.34 11.11 9.35
CA SER A 60 -2.62 11.27 7.93
C SER A 60 -3.58 10.21 7.41
N ASP A 61 -4.33 10.56 6.38
CA ASP A 61 -4.90 9.59 5.46
C ASP A 61 -3.84 9.23 4.40
N VAL A 62 -3.56 7.96 4.17
CA VAL A 62 -2.69 7.49 3.09
C VAL A 62 -3.58 6.97 1.98
N LYS A 63 -3.44 7.52 0.76
CA LYS A 63 -4.12 7.03 -0.44
C LYS A 63 -3.08 6.41 -1.37
N ILE A 64 -3.25 5.13 -1.67
CA ILE A 64 -2.45 4.43 -2.68
C ILE A 64 -3.28 4.32 -3.96
N VAL A 65 -2.67 4.69 -5.08
CA VAL A 65 -3.28 4.63 -6.42
C VAL A 65 -2.45 3.75 -7.34
N LEU A 66 -3.07 2.71 -7.89
CA LEU A 66 -2.48 1.86 -8.91
C LEU A 66 -2.69 2.49 -10.29
N ARG A 67 -1.61 2.62 -11.06
CA ARG A 67 -1.60 3.23 -12.38
C ARG A 67 -1.07 2.25 -13.42
N GLY A 68 -1.71 2.25 -14.59
CA GLY A 68 -1.45 1.32 -15.66
C GLY A 68 -2.65 0.44 -15.97
N ASP A 69 -2.71 -0.07 -17.19
CA ASP A 69 -3.91 -0.73 -17.71
C ASP A 69 -4.13 -2.13 -17.09
N GLN A 70 -3.06 -2.74 -16.57
CA GLN A 70 -3.06 -4.14 -16.15
C GLN A 70 -3.00 -4.37 -14.64
N ILE A 71 -2.83 -3.33 -13.82
CA ILE A 71 -2.61 -3.47 -12.37
C ILE A 71 -3.83 -3.01 -11.58
N PHE A 72 -4.30 -3.88 -10.67
CA PHE A 72 -5.48 -3.66 -9.84
C PHE A 72 -5.26 -4.25 -8.45
N PHE A 73 -5.98 -3.79 -7.43
CA PHE A 73 -5.91 -4.41 -6.11
C PHE A 73 -6.46 -5.84 -6.17
N SER A 74 -5.80 -6.74 -5.45
CA SER A 74 -6.21 -8.15 -5.44
C SER A 74 -7.60 -8.31 -4.80
N LYS A 75 -8.40 -9.25 -5.33
CA LYS A 75 -9.63 -9.73 -4.66
C LYS A 75 -9.44 -11.06 -3.95
N GLU A 76 -8.42 -11.82 -4.30
CA GLU A 76 -8.10 -13.10 -3.65
C GLU A 76 -7.27 -12.90 -2.38
N HIS A 77 -6.56 -11.78 -2.31
CA HIS A 77 -5.80 -11.34 -1.15
C HIS A 77 -6.26 -9.96 -0.70
N ASP A 78 -6.17 -9.66 0.59
CA ASP A 78 -6.37 -8.30 1.09
C ASP A 78 -5.39 -7.35 0.41
N GLY A 79 -5.91 -6.29 -0.21
CA GLY A 79 -5.12 -5.36 -1.01
C GLY A 79 -3.99 -4.67 -0.24
N ILE A 80 -4.13 -4.56 1.09
CA ILE A 80 -3.08 -4.09 2.00
C ILE A 80 -2.91 -5.10 3.14
N THR A 81 -1.68 -5.57 3.33
CA THR A 81 -1.32 -6.41 4.49
C THR A 81 -0.08 -5.86 5.20
N MET A 82 -0.01 -6.09 6.51
CA MET A 82 1.16 -5.80 7.34
C MET A 82 1.94 -7.09 7.58
N LYS A 83 3.27 -7.00 7.78
CA LYS A 83 4.11 -8.15 8.14
C LYS A 83 4.30 -8.29 9.67
N ASP A 84 3.62 -7.47 10.45
CA ASP A 84 3.69 -7.36 11.91
C ASP A 84 2.28 -7.05 12.46
N ASP A 85 1.77 -7.87 13.37
CA ASP A 85 0.43 -7.76 13.95
C ASP A 85 0.32 -6.66 15.01
N ASP A 86 1.43 -6.23 15.59
CA ASP A 86 1.45 -5.18 16.61
C ASP A 86 1.23 -3.79 16.01
N LEU A 87 1.23 -3.63 14.69
CA LEU A 87 1.09 -2.33 14.01
C LEU A 87 -0.37 -1.85 13.85
N GLY A 88 -1.37 -2.65 14.26
CA GLY A 88 -2.80 -2.31 14.13
C GLY A 88 -3.23 -1.06 14.91
N HIS A 89 -2.47 -0.64 15.92
CA HIS A 89 -2.71 0.61 16.64
C HIS A 89 -2.23 1.86 15.87
N LEU A 90 -1.40 1.68 14.83
CA LEU A 90 -0.91 2.77 13.98
C LEU A 90 -1.66 2.86 12.65
N TYR A 91 -2.17 1.73 12.14
CA TYR A 91 -2.75 1.66 10.80
C TYR A 91 -4.09 0.94 10.79
N GLY A 92 -5.05 1.45 10.02
CA GLY A 92 -6.39 0.86 9.90
C GLY A 92 -7.32 1.71 9.05
N GLY A 93 -8.62 1.47 9.11
CA GLY A 93 -9.61 2.27 8.37
C GLY A 93 -9.52 2.06 6.86
N LEU A 94 -9.29 0.82 6.41
CA LEU A 94 -9.09 0.49 5.01
C LEU A 94 -10.38 0.71 4.19
N GLU A 95 -10.28 1.53 3.15
CA GLU A 95 -11.36 1.86 2.22
C GLU A 95 -10.89 1.68 0.77
N TYR A 96 -11.61 0.90 -0.03
CA TYR A 96 -11.30 0.72 -1.45
C TYR A 96 -12.03 1.74 -2.32
N GLY A 97 -11.36 2.23 -3.37
CA GLY A 97 -11.85 3.27 -4.26
C GLY A 97 -11.54 2.98 -5.73
N ASP A 98 -12.09 3.84 -6.60
CA ASP A 98 -11.88 3.77 -8.06
C ASP A 98 -12.23 2.37 -8.62
N TYR A 99 -13.45 1.92 -8.35
CA TYR A 99 -13.96 0.63 -8.78
C TYR A 99 -14.21 0.58 -10.29
N ASP A 100 -13.57 -0.37 -10.95
CA ASP A 100 -13.77 -0.76 -12.34
C ASP A 100 -14.86 -1.84 -12.41
N LYS A 101 -15.99 -1.49 -13.02
CA LYS A 101 -17.16 -2.39 -13.13
C LYS A 101 -16.98 -3.49 -14.16
N GLU A 102 -16.18 -3.26 -15.20
CA GLU A 102 -15.99 -4.23 -16.28
C GLU A 102 -15.07 -5.36 -15.82
N LEU A 103 -14.06 -5.00 -15.03
CA LEU A 103 -13.07 -5.92 -14.50
C LEU A 103 -13.37 -6.39 -13.07
N ASP A 104 -14.36 -5.78 -12.42
CA ASP A 104 -14.75 -6.04 -11.02
C ASP A 104 -13.53 -5.95 -10.09
N ARG A 105 -12.88 -4.79 -10.09
CA ARG A 105 -11.62 -4.53 -9.36
C ARG A 105 -11.48 -3.08 -8.93
N TYR A 106 -10.64 -2.82 -7.93
CA TYR A 106 -10.36 -1.47 -7.43
C TYR A 106 -8.99 -0.97 -7.89
N ARG A 107 -8.84 0.34 -8.05
CA ARG A 107 -7.58 0.99 -8.44
C ARG A 107 -6.99 1.88 -7.37
N SER A 108 -7.75 2.23 -6.34
CA SER A 108 -7.20 2.92 -5.17
C SER A 108 -7.62 2.25 -3.87
N VAL A 109 -6.82 2.51 -2.85
CA VAL A 109 -7.17 2.22 -1.47
C VAL A 109 -6.73 3.37 -0.60
N LYS A 110 -7.46 3.62 0.46
CA LYS A 110 -7.19 4.64 1.46
C LYS A 110 -7.16 3.99 2.83
N PHE A 111 -6.25 4.42 3.70
CA PHE A 111 -6.21 4.00 5.09
C PHE A 111 -5.69 5.11 6.00
N VAL A 112 -5.98 5.00 7.29
CA VAL A 112 -5.51 5.91 8.33
C VAL A 112 -4.12 5.47 8.80
N ALA A 113 -3.20 6.42 8.89
CA ALA A 113 -1.88 6.26 9.50
C ALA A 113 -1.69 7.24 10.66
N CYS A 114 -1.46 6.71 11.86
CA CYS A 114 -1.17 7.49 13.04
C CYS A 114 0.34 7.75 13.16
N PHE A 115 0.71 8.99 13.45
CA PHE A 115 2.10 9.34 13.66
C PHE A 115 2.65 8.68 14.93
N ASN A 116 3.73 7.90 14.79
CA ASN A 116 4.36 7.20 15.89
C ASN A 116 5.34 8.13 16.64
N LYS A 117 4.82 9.09 17.40
CA LYS A 117 5.63 10.10 18.13
C LYS A 117 6.70 9.49 19.05
N GLY A 118 6.46 8.29 19.59
CA GLY A 118 7.40 7.56 20.46
C GLY A 118 8.38 6.66 19.70
N GLY A 119 8.22 6.53 18.39
CA GLY A 119 9.05 5.66 17.54
C GLY A 119 10.43 6.22 17.29
N LYS A 120 11.37 5.33 16.98
CA LYS A 120 12.72 5.73 16.54
C LYS A 120 12.61 6.37 15.14
N VAL A 121 13.25 7.52 14.97
CA VAL A 121 13.33 8.21 13.68
C VAL A 121 13.88 7.28 12.59
N GLY A 122 13.24 7.28 11.42
CA GLY A 122 13.60 6.43 10.29
C GLY A 122 13.14 4.98 10.42
N THR A 123 12.29 4.64 11.40
CA THR A 123 11.73 3.29 11.52
C THR A 123 10.90 2.95 10.29
N LYS A 124 11.21 1.81 9.68
CA LYS A 124 10.46 1.24 8.55
C LYS A 124 9.46 0.21 9.06
N HIS A 125 8.20 0.43 8.78
CA HIS A 125 7.11 -0.49 9.04
C HIS A 125 6.83 -1.31 7.77
N PRO A 126 7.07 -2.63 7.79
CA PRO A 126 6.89 -3.47 6.62
C PRO A 126 5.41 -3.66 6.31
N PHE A 127 5.01 -3.27 5.10
CA PHE A 127 3.66 -3.48 4.58
C PHE A 127 3.73 -3.96 3.13
N ASN A 128 2.61 -4.49 2.65
CA ASN A 128 2.44 -5.02 1.31
C ASN A 128 1.25 -4.36 0.64
N ILE A 129 1.37 -4.17 -0.66
CA ILE A 129 0.31 -3.85 -1.60
C ILE A 129 0.12 -5.12 -2.44
N ASN A 130 -1.00 -5.81 -2.25
CA ASN A 130 -1.33 -7.01 -3.01
C ASN A 130 -2.18 -6.64 -4.22
N VAL A 131 -1.68 -6.99 -5.40
CA VAL A 131 -2.26 -6.61 -6.70
C VAL A 131 -2.50 -7.83 -7.56
N ASP A 132 -3.50 -7.75 -8.43
CA ASP A 132 -3.75 -8.68 -9.52
C ASP A 132 -3.31 -8.04 -10.84
N LEU A 133 -2.51 -8.76 -11.63
CA LEU A 133 -2.12 -8.38 -12.98
C LEU A 133 -3.04 -9.01 -14.02
N LEU A 134 -3.71 -8.19 -14.81
CA LEU A 134 -4.53 -8.61 -15.93
C LEU A 134 -3.66 -9.20 -17.05
N GLN A 135 -3.91 -10.45 -17.39
CA GLN A 135 -3.28 -11.16 -18.49
C GLN A 135 -4.18 -11.12 -19.74
N GLY A 136 -3.58 -10.91 -20.92
CA GLY A 136 -4.30 -11.01 -22.20
C GLY A 136 -4.78 -12.44 -22.49
N GLY A 137 -6.01 -12.59 -23.02
CA GLY A 137 -6.61 -13.87 -23.39
C GLY A 137 -7.99 -13.73 -24.04
N SER A 138 -8.39 -14.70 -24.87
CA SER A 138 -9.51 -14.57 -25.81
C SER A 138 -10.91 -14.94 -25.28
N LYS A 139 -11.05 -15.32 -24.00
CA LYS A 139 -12.34 -15.81 -23.47
C LYS A 139 -12.76 -15.23 -22.12
N ALA A 140 -11.82 -14.87 -21.25
CA ALA A 140 -12.08 -14.24 -19.95
C ALA A 140 -10.81 -13.55 -19.41
N PRO A 141 -10.95 -12.51 -18.56
CA PRO A 141 -9.84 -11.95 -17.81
C PRO A 141 -9.13 -13.06 -17.01
N ARG A 142 -7.81 -13.16 -17.13
CA ARG A 142 -6.99 -13.99 -16.24
C ARG A 142 -6.14 -13.08 -15.38
N TRP A 143 -5.95 -13.45 -14.14
CA TRP A 143 -5.26 -12.65 -13.14
C TRP A 143 -4.03 -13.40 -12.62
N ILE A 144 -2.95 -12.67 -12.39
CA ILE A 144 -1.76 -13.18 -11.70
C ILE A 144 -1.53 -12.28 -10.49
N GLY A 145 -1.55 -12.87 -9.29
CA GLY A 145 -1.23 -12.15 -8.06
C GLY A 145 0.23 -11.72 -8.01
N LEU A 146 0.47 -10.50 -7.58
CA LEU A 146 1.78 -9.93 -7.27
C LEU A 146 1.68 -9.19 -5.94
N THR A 147 2.77 -9.22 -5.17
CA THR A 147 2.91 -8.39 -3.96
C THR A 147 4.01 -7.36 -4.20
N ILE A 148 3.70 -6.11 -3.87
CA ILE A 148 4.62 -4.97 -3.94
C ILE A 148 4.83 -4.49 -2.50
N ASP A 149 6.07 -4.22 -2.09
CA ASP A 149 6.41 -3.92 -0.69
C ASP A 149 7.15 -2.59 -0.53
N PRO A 150 6.44 -1.45 -0.64
CA PRO A 150 7.04 -0.15 -0.36
C PRO A 150 7.36 0.00 1.13
N ASP A 151 8.12 1.04 1.46
CA ASP A 151 8.44 1.35 2.86
C ASP A 151 7.46 2.35 3.51
N ILE A 152 6.86 1.93 4.62
CA ILE A 152 6.38 2.68 5.80
C ILE A 152 7.38 3.47 6.65
N THR A 153 7.75 4.74 6.43
CA THR A 153 8.59 5.45 7.43
C THR A 153 7.76 6.23 8.46
N ASN A 154 7.84 5.85 9.73
CA ASN A 154 7.03 6.45 10.81
C ASN A 154 7.65 6.29 12.23
N PRO A 155 8.31 7.32 12.78
CA PRO A 155 8.58 8.62 12.18
C PRO A 155 9.55 8.56 10.99
N PRO A 156 9.41 9.44 9.99
CA PRO A 156 10.32 9.51 8.86
C PRO A 156 11.71 10.00 9.29
N PRO A 157 12.77 9.72 8.52
CA PRO A 157 14.09 10.28 8.76
C PRO A 157 14.07 11.82 8.72
N PRO A 158 15.05 12.52 9.34
CA PRO A 158 15.22 13.95 9.17
C PRO A 158 15.42 14.27 7.68
N ARG A 159 15.06 15.47 7.24
CA ARG A 159 15.31 15.87 5.84
C ARG A 159 16.79 15.73 5.52
N ASP A 160 17.10 15.12 4.37
CA ASP A 160 18.42 15.23 3.74
C ASP A 160 18.71 16.68 3.32
#